data_AF-A0A2W6QA12-F1
#
_entry.id   AF-A0A2W6QA12-F1
#
_cell.length_a   1.000
_cell.length_b   1.000
_cell.length_c   1.000
_cell.angle_alpha   90.00
_cell.angle_beta   90.00
_cell.angle_gamma   90.00
#
_symmetry.space_group_name_H-M   'P 1'
#
loop_
_entity.id
_entity.type
_entity.pdbx_description
1 polymer ?
#
loop_
_entity_poly.entity_id
_entity_poly.type
_entity_poly.pdbx_seq_one_letter_code
_entity_poly.pdbx_strand_id
1 'polypeptide(L)' 'MAQISHVLKVELDINRPVEELTQVISSVLSAHPHNQKEILAALDLEIGNALAAIETKEQRDEPEVIE' A
#
# COMPACT_ATOMS: atom_id res chain seq x y z
N MET A 1 0.05 -3.74 -31.05
CA MET A 1 -0.15 -4.12 -29.63
C MET A 1 0.74 -3.19 -28.82
N ALA A 2 0.18 -2.39 -27.91
CA ALA A 2 0.97 -1.46 -27.12
C ALA A 2 1.88 -2.25 -26.16
N GLN A 3 3.19 -2.05 -26.27
CA GLN A 3 4.18 -2.69 -25.43
C GLN A 3 4.17 -1.94 -24.09
N ILE A 4 3.80 -2.60 -23.00
CA ILE A 4 3.89 -2.02 -21.66
C ILE A 4 5.38 -1.79 -21.39
N SER A 5 5.85 -0.57 -21.57
CA SER A 5 7.29 -0.23 -21.59
C SER A 5 7.90 -0.07 -20.20
N HIS A 6 7.10 -0.05 -19.15
CA HIS A 6 7.55 0.22 -17.78
C HIS A 6 6.98 -0.82 -16.80
N VAL A 7 7.63 -1.99 -16.75
CA VAL A 7 7.31 -3.06 -15.77
C VAL A 7 8.47 -3.17 -14.79
N LEU A 8 8.19 -2.98 -13.50
CA LEU A 8 9.12 -3.28 -12.42
C LEU A 8 8.83 -4.70 -11.91
N LYS A 9 9.86 -5.56 -11.88
CA LYS A 9 9.81 -6.89 -11.25
C LYS A 9 10.66 -6.85 -9.99
N VAL A 10 10.11 -7.27 -8.85
CA VAL A 10 10.80 -7.23 -7.55
C VAL A 10 10.59 -8.57 -6.83
N GLU A 11 11.65 -9.07 -6.20
CA GLU A 11 11.58 -10.16 -5.22
C GLU A 11 11.60 -9.52 -3.83
N LEU A 12 10.74 -9.98 -2.92
CA LEU A 12 10.55 -9.38 -1.59
C LEU A 12 10.65 -10.47 -0.52
N ASP A 13 11.30 -10.14 0.59
CA ASP A 13 11.25 -10.97 1.80
C ASP A 13 9.98 -10.70 2.61
N ILE A 14 9.01 -11.61 2.51
CA ILE A 14 7.72 -11.50 3.21
C ILE A 14 7.86 -11.52 4.75
N ASN A 15 9.02 -11.91 5.30
CA ASN A 15 9.27 -11.84 6.73
C ASN A 15 9.57 -10.41 7.22
N ARG A 16 9.83 -9.47 6.30
CA ARG A 16 10.14 -8.06 6.60
C ARG A 16 9.26 -7.10 5.78
N PRO A 17 7.93 -7.25 5.79
CA PRO A 17 7.04 -6.68 4.80
C PRO A 17 7.07 -5.14 4.73
N VAL A 18 7.16 -4.45 5.87
CA VAL A 18 7.17 -2.98 5.90
C VAL A 18 8.44 -2.42 5.24
N GLU A 19 9.58 -3.02 5.53
CA GLU A 19 10.87 -2.59 5.01
C GLU A 19 10.97 -2.83 3.51
N GLU A 20 10.59 -4.03 3.07
CA GLU A 20 10.56 -4.40 1.65
C GLU A 20 9.63 -3.48 0.84
N LEU A 21 8.41 -3.23 1.33
CA LEU A 21 7.47 -2.32 0.67
C LEU A 21 8.00 -0.88 0.63
N THR A 22 8.67 -0.42 1.68
CA THR A 22 9.30 0.90 1.71
C THR A 22 10.38 1.04 0.64
N GLN A 23 11.19 0.00 0.43
CA GLN A 23 12.21 -0.01 -0.62
C GLN A 23 11.59 0.01 -2.02
N VAL A 24 10.49 -0.72 -2.24
CA VAL A 24 9.75 -0.70 -3.51
C VAL A 24 9.20 0.68 -3.79
N ILE A 25 8.52 1.29 -2.81
CA ILE A 25 7.97 2.64 -2.95
C ILE A 25 9.10 3.63 -3.27
N SER A 26 10.21 3.57 -2.53
CA SER A 26 11.37 4.43 -2.76
C SER A 26 11.90 4.30 -4.19
N SER A 27 12.01 3.08 -4.71
CA SER A 27 12.46 2.80 -6.08
C SER A 27 11.51 3.38 -7.13
N VAL A 28 10.20 3.29 -6.91
CA VAL A 28 9.18 3.89 -7.80
C VAL A 28 9.25 5.41 -7.77
N LEU A 29 9.45 6.01 -6.60
CA LEU A 29 9.58 7.47 -6.46
C LEU A 29 10.86 8.00 -7.10
N SER A 30 11.97 7.25 -7.07
CA SER A 30 13.20 7.60 -7.79
C SER A 30 13.00 7.60 -9.31
N ALA A 31 12.12 6.75 -9.84
CA ALA A 31 11.77 6.73 -11.27
C ALA A 31 10.81 7.88 -11.67
N HIS A 32 10.13 8.52 -10.71
CA HIS A 32 9.14 9.59 -10.94
C HIS A 32 9.43 10.85 -10.10
N PRO A 33 10.58 11.51 -10.28
CA PRO A 33 11.04 12.59 -9.39
C PRO A 33 10.12 13.81 -9.34
N HIS A 34 9.33 14.07 -10.38
CA HIS A 34 8.42 15.22 -10.44
C HIS A 34 7.06 14.98 -9.78
N ASN A 35 6.67 13.72 -9.55
CA ASN A 35 5.32 13.36 -9.07
C ASN A 35 5.35 12.67 -7.69
N GLN A 36 6.49 12.74 -6.98
CA GLN A 36 6.69 11.99 -5.74
C GLN A 36 5.62 12.27 -4.69
N LYS A 37 5.28 13.55 -4.49
CA LYS A 37 4.27 13.97 -3.52
C LYS A 37 2.87 13.45 -3.86
N GLU A 38 2.51 13.47 -5.14
CA GLU A 38 1.20 13.00 -5.61
C GLU A 38 1.07 11.49 -5.44
N ILE A 39 2.11 10.73 -5.78
CA ILE A 39 2.17 9.28 -5.60
C ILE A 39 2.04 8.93 -4.11
N LEU A 40 2.79 9.60 -3.23
CA LEU A 40 2.73 9.36 -1.79
C LEU A 40 1.36 9.70 -1.20
N ALA A 41 0.74 10.81 -1.60
CA ALA A 41 -0.59 11.18 -1.13
C ALA A 41 -1.68 10.19 -1.56
N ALA A 42 -1.59 9.67 -2.79
CA ALA A 42 -2.50 8.64 -3.27
C ALA A 42 -2.32 7.32 -2.49
N LEU A 43 -1.07 6.93 -2.22
CA LEU A 43 -0.77 5.73 -1.42
C LEU A 43 -1.28 5.86 0.02
N ASP A 44 -1.10 7.03 0.65
CA ASP A 44 -1.59 7.32 2.00
C ASP A 44 -3.11 7.12 2.10
N LEU A 45 -3.87 7.66 1.12
CA LEU A 45 -5.31 7.50 1.06
C LEU A 45 -5.74 6.04 0.90
N GLU A 46 -5.13 5.30 -0.02
CA GLU A 46 -5.45 3.88 -0.26
C GLU A 46 -5.13 3.00 0.96
N ILE A 47 -3.99 3.24 1.62
CA ILE A 47 -3.62 2.53 2.85
C ILE A 47 -4.59 2.87 3.98
N GLY A 48 -4.93 4.15 4.16
CA GLY A 48 -5.92 4.58 5.15
C GLY A 48 -7.29 3.93 4.94
N ASN A 49 -7.76 3.84 3.69
CA ASN A 49 -8.99 3.15 3.33
C ASN A 49 -8.92 1.65 3.64
N ALA A 50 -7.80 1.00 3.33
CA ALA A 50 -7.59 -0.42 3.62
C ALA A 50 -7.60 -0.70 5.12
N LEU A 51 -6.96 0.16 5.92
CA LEU A 51 -6.96 0.07 7.38
C LEU A 51 -8.36 0.24 7.95
N ALA A 52 -9.09 1.29 7.54
CA ALA A 52 -10.48 1.51 7.98
C ALA A 52 -11.40 0.32 7.65
N ALA A 53 -11.19 -0.34 6.50
CA ALA A 53 -11.94 -1.53 6.11
C ALA A 53 -11.61 -2.76 6.98
N ILE A 54 -10.38 -2.87 7.51
CA ILE A 54 -9.99 -3.92 8.46
C ILE A 54 -10.63 -3.63 9.82
N GLU A 55 -10.48 -2.41 10.34
CA GLU A 55 -11.06 -2.01 11.63
C GLU A 55 -12.58 -2.20 11.66
N THR A 56 -13.27 -1.87 10.56
CA THR A 56 -14.73 -2.07 10.44
C THR A 56 -15.11 -3.56 10.49
N LYS A 57 -14.26 -4.46 9.99
CA LYS A 57 -14.50 -5.90 10.08
C LYS A 57 -14.25 -6.39 11.50
N GLU A 58 -13.16 -5.95 12.13
CA GLU A 58 -12.83 -6.29 13.52
C GLU A 58 -13.94 -5.85 14.49
N GLN A 59 -14.51 -4.65 14.30
CA GLN A 59 -15.64 -4.15 15.11
C GLN A 59 -16.95 -4.92 14.90
N ARG A 60 -17.14 -5.58 13.75
CA ARG A 60 -18.34 -6.40 13.48
C ARG A 60 -18.25 -7.81 14.05
N ASP A 61 -17.04 -8.27 14.36
CA ASP A 61 -16.78 -9.58 14.96
C ASP A 61 -16.69 -9.53 16.50
N GLU A 62 -16.80 -8.34 17.12
CA GLU A 62 -17.05 -8.21 18.56
C GLU A 62 -18.52 -8.53 18.88
N PRO A 63 -18.82 -9.50 19.76
CA PRO A 63 -20.19 -9.83 20.11
C PRO A 63 -20.83 -8.65 20.86
N GLU A 64 -22.00 -8.21 20.41
CA GLU A 64 -22.91 -7.36 21.19
C GLU A 64 -23.07 -7.99 22.59
N VAL A 65 -22.44 -7.37 23.60
CA VAL A 65 -22.80 -7.62 24.99
C VAL A 65 -24.15 -6.92 25.19
N ILE A 66 -25.22 -7.69 25.01
CA ILE A 66 -26.57 -7.28 25.35
C ILE A 66 -26.68 -7.34 26.88
N GLU A 67 -26.66 -6.19 27.55
CA GLU A 67 -27.05 -6.05 28.97
C GLU A 67 -28.59 -6.01 29.15
#